data_AF-L0KWM2-F1
#
_entry.id   AF-L0KWM2-F1
#
_cell.length_a   1.000
_cell.length_b   1.000
_cell.length_c   1.000
_cell.angle_alpha   90.00
_cell.angle_beta   90.00
_cell.angle_gamma   90.00
#
_symmetry.space_group_name_H-M   'P 1'
#
loop_
_entity.id
_entity.type
_entity.pdbx_description
1 polymer ?
#
loop_
_entity_poly.entity_id
_entity_poly.type
_entity_poly.pdbx_seq_one_letter_code
_entity_poly.pdbx_strand_id
1 'polypeptide(L)'
;MKLLKDETAVSISIGFILTFVISVVALVTVLTAFYTLMDKAEQTVMRSEFEIHGNDISMHISSIDTLVAVMNNSGAYIDLMEYDLNLPDKIAGEHYSVSIVDSSHEIVLQSRDKEETKVMIPYSAQNMRVIESTVFSEAGTHYMAYGPINRTLEIR
;
A
#
# COMPACT_ATOMS: atom_id res chain seq x y z
N MET A 1 -9.09 -46.09 -57.92
CA MET A 1 -8.71 -45.57 -56.58
C MET A 1 -8.25 -44.12 -56.75
N LYS A 2 -9.17 -43.15 -56.68
CA LYS A 2 -8.87 -41.71 -56.74
C LYS A 2 -8.97 -41.16 -55.31
N LEU A 3 -7.88 -41.25 -54.56
CA LEU A 3 -7.76 -40.73 -53.19
C LEU A 3 -6.67 -39.65 -53.07
N LEU A 4 -6.11 -39.18 -54.19
CA LEU A 4 -4.82 -38.49 -54.18
C LEU A 4 -4.83 -36.98 -54.45
N LYS A 5 -5.99 -36.31 -54.55
CA LYS A 5 -5.96 -34.84 -54.67
C LYS A 5 -7.29 -34.20 -54.31
N ASP A 6 -7.56 -34.10 -53.01
CA ASP A 6 -8.64 -33.28 -52.48
C ASP A 6 -8.03 -31.95 -51.99
N GLU A 7 -7.77 -31.04 -52.94
CA GLU A 7 -7.27 -29.68 -52.64
C GLU A 7 -8.26 -28.89 -51.75
N THR A 8 -9.55 -29.25 -51.82
CA THR A 8 -10.61 -28.73 -50.96
C THR A 8 -10.44 -29.14 -49.50
N ALA A 9 -10.08 -30.40 -49.21
CA ALA A 9 -9.79 -30.86 -47.85
C ALA A 9 -8.57 -30.15 -47.22
N VAL A 10 -7.54 -29.88 -48.03
CA VAL A 10 -6.35 -29.12 -47.61
C VAL A 10 -6.70 -27.66 -47.31
N SER A 11 -7.50 -27.02 -48.17
CA SER A 11 -7.95 -25.63 -47.98
C SER A 11 -8.80 -25.45 -46.72
N ILE A 12 -9.73 -26.38 -46.45
CA ILE A 12 -10.56 -26.35 -45.23
C ILE A 12 -9.69 -26.51 -43.97
N SER A 13 -8.71 -27.40 -44.00
CA SER A 13 -7.80 -27.64 -42.87
C SER A 13 -6.91 -26.42 -42.59
N ILE A 14 -6.39 -25.77 -43.62
CA ILE A 14 -5.57 -24.55 -43.48
C ILE A 14 -6.42 -23.38 -42.96
N GLY A 15 -7.63 -23.18 -43.50
CA GLY A 15 -8.53 -22.14 -43.03
C GLY A 15 -8.94 -22.32 -41.57
N PHE A 16 -9.17 -23.57 -41.15
CA PHE A 16 -9.47 -23.90 -39.75
C PHE A 16 -8.27 -23.61 -38.84
N ILE A 17 -7.07 -24.09 -39.19
CA ILE A 17 -5.86 -23.86 -38.40
C ILE A 17 -5.56 -22.36 -38.29
N LEU A 18 -5.68 -21.61 -39.39
CA LEU A 18 -5.44 -20.18 -39.39
C LEU A 18 -6.42 -19.43 -38.48
N THR A 19 -7.72 -19.75 -38.58
CA THR A 19 -8.75 -19.13 -37.72
C THR A 19 -8.52 -19.49 -36.26
N PHE A 20 -8.17 -20.75 -35.98
CA PHE A 20 -7.85 -21.21 -34.62
C PHE A 20 -6.66 -20.46 -34.02
N VAL A 21 -5.57 -20.30 -34.79
CA VAL A 21 -4.40 -19.53 -34.35
C VAL A 21 -4.76 -18.08 -34.06
N ILE A 22 -5.53 -17.43 -34.94
CA ILE A 22 -5.99 -16.05 -34.73
C ILE A 22 -6.84 -15.96 -33.46
N SER A 23 -7.76 -16.89 -33.23
CA SER A 23 -8.60 -16.92 -32.02
C SER A 23 -7.77 -17.10 -30.75
N VAL A 24 -6.78 -17.99 -30.75
CA VAL A 24 -5.89 -18.20 -29.59
C VAL A 24 -5.07 -16.94 -29.30
N VAL A 25 -4.48 -16.32 -30.33
CA VAL A 25 -3.70 -15.08 -30.15
C VAL A 25 -4.59 -13.95 -29.64
N ALA A 26 -5.80 -13.80 -30.18
CA ALA A 26 -6.77 -12.81 -29.71
C ALA A 26 -7.15 -13.06 -28.24
N LEU A 27 -7.40 -14.31 -27.86
CA LEU A 27 -7.73 -14.68 -26.49
C LEU A 27 -6.59 -14.36 -25.51
N VAL A 28 -5.35 -14.72 -25.84
CA VAL A 28 -4.17 -14.43 -25.01
C VAL A 28 -3.96 -12.93 -24.86
N THR A 29 -4.16 -12.16 -25.95
CA THR A 29 -4.07 -10.70 -25.92
C THR A 29 -5.09 -10.09 -24.97
N VAL A 30 -6.34 -10.51 -25.06
CA VAL A 30 -7.42 -10.06 -24.17
C VAL A 30 -7.12 -10.42 -22.72
N LEU A 31 -6.71 -11.66 -22.46
CA LEU A 31 -6.37 -12.12 -21.11
C LEU A 31 -5.24 -11.29 -20.49
N THR A 32 -4.20 -10.99 -21.26
CA THR A 32 -3.06 -10.17 -20.83
C THR A 32 -3.50 -8.73 -20.51
N ALA A 33 -4.37 -8.15 -21.34
CA ALA A 33 -4.96 -6.84 -21.09
C ALA A 33 -5.77 -6.84 -19.78
N PHE A 34 -6.58 -7.87 -19.53
CA PHE A 34 -7.32 -8.02 -18.28
C PHE A 34 -6.40 -8.09 -17.05
N TYR A 35 -5.33 -8.89 -17.10
CA TYR A 35 -4.37 -8.96 -15.98
C TYR A 35 -3.70 -7.62 -15.70
N THR A 36 -3.32 -6.88 -16.75
CA THR A 36 -2.71 -5.55 -16.61
C THR A 36 -3.69 -4.55 -15.98
N LEU A 37 -4.97 -4.62 -16.36
CA LEU A 37 -6.01 -3.75 -15.78
C LEU A 37 -6.28 -4.09 -14.32
N MET A 38 -6.31 -5.38 -13.99
CA MET A 38 -6.51 -5.84 -12.60
C MET A 38 -5.36 -5.37 -11.70
N ASP A 39 -4.11 -5.54 -12.13
CA ASP A 39 -2.95 -5.10 -11.36
C ASP A 39 -2.96 -3.59 -11.11
N LYS A 40 -3.30 -2.79 -12.14
CA LYS A 40 -3.46 -1.33 -11.97
C LYS A 40 -4.59 -0.96 -11.02
N ALA A 41 -5.71 -1.69 -11.04
CA ALA A 41 -6.80 -1.46 -10.12
C ALA A 41 -6.37 -1.76 -8.67
N GLU A 42 -5.63 -2.84 -8.46
CA GLU A 42 -5.06 -3.22 -7.17
C GLU A 42 -4.10 -2.15 -6.64
N GLN A 43 -3.16 -1.68 -7.46
CA GLN A 43 -2.25 -0.58 -7.10
C GLN A 43 -2.99 0.72 -6.76
N THR A 44 -4.07 1.03 -7.50
CA THR A 44 -4.89 2.22 -7.25
C THR A 44 -5.60 2.14 -5.90
N VAL A 45 -6.20 0.99 -5.60
CA VAL A 45 -6.85 0.74 -4.30
C VAL A 45 -5.80 0.80 -3.18
N MET A 46 -4.66 0.15 -3.36
CA MET A 46 -3.58 0.14 -2.38
C MET A 46 -3.07 1.55 -2.07
N ARG A 47 -2.84 2.37 -3.09
CA ARG A 47 -2.47 3.77 -2.93
C ARG A 47 -3.53 4.56 -2.17
N SER A 48 -4.81 4.38 -2.50
CA SER A 48 -5.92 5.05 -1.81
C SER A 48 -5.97 4.68 -0.33
N GLU A 49 -5.84 3.40 0.00
CA GLU A 49 -5.83 2.93 1.39
C GLU A 49 -4.58 3.42 2.14
N PHE A 50 -3.41 3.45 1.49
CA PHE A 50 -2.21 4.04 2.07
C PHE A 50 -2.38 5.53 2.37
N GLU A 51 -3.03 6.28 1.47
CA GLU A 51 -3.35 7.69 1.72
C GLU A 51 -4.32 7.85 2.90
N ILE A 52 -5.34 7.00 3.03
CA ILE A 52 -6.29 7.02 4.15
C ILE A 52 -5.58 6.75 5.47
N HIS A 53 -4.87 5.61 5.59
CA HIS A 53 -4.19 5.23 6.83
C HIS A 53 -3.03 6.17 7.17
N GLY A 54 -2.26 6.64 6.18
CA GLY A 54 -1.20 7.60 6.41
C GLY A 54 -1.71 8.96 6.90
N ASN A 55 -2.84 9.45 6.37
CA ASN A 55 -3.49 10.66 6.87
C ASN A 55 -4.04 10.48 8.29
N ASP A 56 -4.59 9.31 8.61
CA ASP A 56 -5.07 8.99 9.96
C ASP A 56 -3.92 9.03 10.98
N ILE A 57 -2.79 8.39 10.67
CA ILE A 57 -1.56 8.46 11.49
C ILE A 57 -1.10 9.92 11.65
N SER A 58 -1.02 10.70 10.56
CA SER A 58 -0.62 12.11 10.61
C SER A 58 -1.55 12.97 11.50
N MET A 59 -2.85 12.69 11.46
CA MET A 59 -3.85 13.34 12.29
C MET A 59 -3.67 13.00 13.77
N HIS A 60 -3.37 11.73 14.08
CA HIS A 60 -3.08 11.32 15.45
C HIS A 60 -1.80 11.94 15.99
N ILE A 61 -0.72 11.99 15.19
CA ILE A 61 0.52 12.71 15.55
C ILE A 61 0.21 14.17 15.88
N SER A 62 -0.53 14.86 15.02
CA SER A 62 -0.92 16.27 15.23
C SER A 62 -1.80 16.47 16.47
N SER A 63 -2.68 15.50 16.76
CA SER A 63 -3.57 15.54 17.91
C SER A 63 -2.80 15.36 19.22
N ILE A 64 -1.85 14.41 19.26
CA ILE A 64 -0.95 14.21 20.40
C ILE A 64 -0.07 15.45 20.59
N ASP A 65 0.48 16.03 19.51
CA ASP A 65 1.28 17.27 19.58
C ASP A 65 0.49 18.42 20.23
N THR A 66 -0.75 18.61 19.80
CA THR A 66 -1.64 19.63 20.33
C THR A 66 -1.97 19.38 21.80
N LEU A 67 -2.21 18.13 22.18
CA LEU A 67 -2.47 17.75 23.57
C LEU A 67 -1.25 18.04 24.46
N VAL A 68 -0.05 17.69 23.99
CA VAL A 68 1.22 18.03 24.66
C VAL A 68 1.37 19.55 24.81
N ALA A 69 1.04 20.34 23.78
CA ALA A 69 1.09 21.80 23.83
C ALA A 69 0.14 22.38 24.90
N VAL A 70 -1.11 21.93 24.92
CA VAL A 70 -2.14 22.39 25.87
C VAL A 70 -1.75 22.06 27.32
N MET A 71 -1.24 20.86 27.56
CA MET A 71 -0.84 20.41 28.89
C MET A 71 0.41 21.13 29.41
N ASN A 72 1.39 21.38 28.53
CA ASN A 72 2.55 22.19 28.85
C ASN A 72 2.14 23.61 29.27
N ASN A 73 1.15 24.21 28.59
CA ASN A 73 0.66 25.54 28.90
C ASN A 73 -0.16 25.61 30.21
N SER A 74 -0.81 24.51 30.59
CA SER A 74 -1.59 24.43 31.83
C SER A 74 -0.77 24.00 33.05
N GLY A 75 0.48 23.60 32.87
CA GLY A 75 1.35 23.08 33.93
C GLY A 75 0.98 21.66 34.37
N ALA A 76 0.15 20.96 33.61
CA ALA A 76 -0.27 19.60 33.88
C ALA A 76 0.74 18.57 33.33
N TYR A 77 0.92 17.46 34.04
CA TYR A 77 1.82 16.37 33.64
C TYR A 77 1.07 15.32 32.83
N ILE A 78 1.60 14.97 31.66
CA ILE A 78 1.16 13.80 30.89
C ILE A 78 2.14 12.67 31.21
N ASP A 79 1.61 11.52 31.63
CA ASP A 79 2.39 10.31 31.80
C ASP A 79 2.54 9.57 30.44
N LEU A 80 2.88 8.28 30.43
CA LEU A 80 2.85 7.46 29.22
C LEU A 80 1.46 7.49 28.57
N MET A 81 1.40 7.82 27.27
CA MET A 81 0.19 7.74 26.47
C MET A 81 0.41 6.73 25.34
N GLU A 82 -0.51 5.79 25.21
CA GLU A 82 -0.51 4.79 24.14
C GLU A 82 -1.80 4.92 23.33
N TYR A 83 -1.67 4.83 22.02
CA TYR A 83 -2.78 4.84 21.09
C TYR A 83 -2.69 3.64 20.16
N ASP A 84 -3.75 2.83 20.12
CA ASP A 84 -3.85 1.65 19.27
C ASP A 84 -4.02 2.10 17.81
N LEU A 85 -3.04 1.76 16.98
CA LEU A 85 -3.12 1.95 15.54
C LEU A 85 -3.82 0.75 14.93
N ASN A 86 -5.03 0.96 14.42
CA ASN A 86 -5.77 -0.06 13.70
C ASN A 86 -5.31 -0.12 12.24
N LEU A 87 -4.20 -0.82 12.01
CA LEU A 87 -3.65 -1.07 10.69
C LEU A 87 -4.01 -2.49 10.22
N PRO A 88 -4.56 -2.66 9.02
CA PRO A 88 -4.85 -4.00 8.51
C PRO A 88 -3.57 -4.77 8.19
N ASP A 89 -3.59 -6.10 8.37
CA ASP A 89 -2.44 -6.96 8.02
C ASP A 89 -2.05 -6.85 6.55
N LYS A 90 -3.05 -6.63 5.68
CA LYS A 90 -2.91 -6.58 4.22
C LYS A 90 -3.79 -5.50 3.62
N ILE A 91 -3.27 -4.81 2.61
CA ILE A 91 -4.00 -3.87 1.77
C ILE A 91 -3.94 -4.40 0.35
N ALA A 92 -5.09 -4.52 -0.30
CA ALA A 92 -5.23 -5.09 -1.65
C ALA A 92 -4.58 -6.48 -1.82
N GLY A 93 -4.48 -7.28 -0.74
CA GLY A 93 -3.92 -8.63 -0.75
C GLY A 93 -2.44 -8.72 -0.35
N GLU A 94 -1.76 -7.57 -0.27
CA GLU A 94 -0.31 -7.48 -0.05
C GLU A 94 0.06 -6.93 1.32
N HIS A 95 1.19 -7.39 1.85
CA HIS A 95 1.80 -6.83 3.05
C HIS A 95 2.54 -5.54 2.73
N TYR A 96 2.68 -4.68 3.74
CA TYR A 96 3.27 -3.36 3.57
C TYR A 96 4.08 -2.96 4.80
N SER A 97 4.83 -1.88 4.67
CA SER A 97 5.56 -1.24 5.76
C SER A 97 5.14 0.21 5.90
N VAL A 98 5.09 0.67 7.15
CA VAL A 98 4.95 2.08 7.52
C VAL A 98 6.26 2.53 8.11
N SER A 99 6.87 3.57 7.55
CA SER A 99 8.12 4.14 8.05
C SER A 99 7.94 5.62 8.37
N ILE A 100 8.46 6.05 9.51
CA ILE A 100 8.53 7.45 9.89
C ILE A 100 9.93 7.98 9.58
N VAL A 101 9.98 9.07 8.82
CA VAL A 101 11.21 9.75 8.43
C VAL A 101 11.26 11.12 9.10
N ASP A 102 12.10 11.26 10.13
CA ASP A 102 12.25 12.47 10.96
C ASP A 102 12.91 13.58 10.14
N SER A 103 13.87 13.22 9.29
CA SER A 103 14.58 14.19 8.44
C SER A 103 13.68 14.98 7.46
N SER A 104 12.63 14.35 6.91
CA SER A 104 11.68 15.00 5.99
C SER A 104 10.30 15.26 6.59
N HIS A 105 10.06 14.81 7.84
CA HIS A 105 8.74 14.85 8.50
C HIS A 105 7.65 14.16 7.68
N GLU A 106 7.95 12.94 7.21
CA GLU A 106 7.05 12.16 6.35
C GLU A 106 6.80 10.76 6.92
N ILE A 107 5.54 10.32 6.79
CA ILE A 107 5.11 8.94 6.95
C ILE A 107 5.14 8.30 5.56
N VAL A 108 5.90 7.22 5.42
CA VAL A 108 6.08 6.48 4.18
C VAL A 108 5.36 5.14 4.29
N LEU A 109 4.34 4.94 3.47
CA LEU A 109 3.67 3.66 3.31
C LEU A 109 4.13 3.04 2.00
N GLN A 110 4.62 1.81 2.07
CA GLN A 110 5.22 1.12 0.93
C GLN A 110 4.80 -0.34 0.90
N SER A 111 4.38 -0.81 -0.29
CA SER A 111 4.12 -2.23 -0.54
C SER A 111 5.41 -3.05 -0.49
N ARG A 112 5.35 -4.26 0.06
CA ARG A 112 6.49 -5.17 0.10
C ARG A 112 6.90 -5.66 -1.29
N ASP A 113 5.92 -6.05 -2.10
CA ASP A 113 6.18 -6.75 -3.37
C ASP A 113 6.12 -5.81 -4.58
N LYS A 114 5.55 -4.61 -4.41
CA LYS A 114 5.37 -3.61 -5.48
C LYS A 114 6.02 -2.29 -5.10
N GLU A 115 7.33 -2.14 -5.32
CA GLU A 115 8.08 -0.92 -4.99
C GLU A 115 7.49 0.37 -5.61
N GLU A 116 6.82 0.26 -6.75
CA GLU A 116 6.14 1.39 -7.41
C GLU A 116 4.96 1.94 -6.60
N THR A 117 4.40 1.15 -5.66
CA THR A 117 3.29 1.58 -4.80
C THR A 117 3.84 2.11 -3.48
N LYS A 118 4.20 3.40 -3.51
CA LYS A 118 4.69 4.17 -2.36
C LYS A 118 3.88 5.45 -2.19
N VAL A 119 3.49 5.74 -0.96
CA VAL A 119 2.80 6.97 -0.56
C VAL A 119 3.59 7.66 0.53
N MET A 120 3.72 8.97 0.42
CA MET A 120 4.43 9.82 1.37
C MET A 120 3.45 10.86 1.89
N ILE A 121 3.19 10.84 3.20
CA ILE A 121 2.25 11.73 3.87
C ILE A 121 3.04 12.61 4.84
N PRO A 122 3.02 13.94 4.70
CA PRO A 122 3.68 14.81 5.65
C PRO A 122 2.96 14.79 7.01
N TYR A 123 3.72 14.98 8.09
CA TYR A 123 3.20 15.22 9.42
C TYR A 123 3.79 16.49 10.04
N SER A 124 3.13 17.03 11.04
CA SER A 124 3.60 18.20 11.78
C SER A 124 3.61 17.91 13.28
N ALA A 125 4.78 18.06 13.90
CA ALA A 125 4.95 18.00 15.35
C ALA A 125 5.93 19.10 15.77
N GLN A 126 5.53 19.97 16.69
CA GLN A 126 6.34 21.10 17.16
C GLN A 126 6.68 21.00 18.64
N ASN A 127 5.86 20.29 19.41
CA ASN A 127 5.91 20.20 20.87
C ASN A 127 6.50 18.86 21.35
N MET A 128 6.66 17.91 20.43
CA MET A 128 7.29 16.61 20.65
C MET A 128 8.19 16.23 19.46
N ARG A 129 9.12 15.31 19.70
CA ARG A 129 9.96 14.70 18.66
C ARG A 129 9.39 13.36 18.25
N VAL A 130 9.22 13.12 16.95
CA VAL A 130 8.82 11.80 16.45
C VAL A 130 10.08 11.00 16.11
N ILE A 131 10.20 9.79 16.65
CA ILE A 131 11.35 8.91 16.42
C ILE A 131 11.17 8.19 15.09
N GLU A 132 12.25 8.12 14.31
CA GLU A 132 12.28 7.28 13.11
C GLU A 132 12.06 5.81 13.48
N SER A 133 11.02 5.21 12.93
CA SER A 133 10.74 3.79 13.09
C SER A 133 10.11 3.22 11.83
N THR A 134 10.26 1.91 11.64
CA THR A 134 9.62 1.17 10.56
C THR A 134 8.87 0.02 11.17
N VAL A 135 7.58 -0.09 10.86
CA VAL A 135 6.76 -1.21 11.28
C VAL A 135 6.16 -1.92 10.07
N PHE A 136 6.18 -3.24 10.13
CA PHE A 136 5.63 -4.11 9.09
C PHE A 136 4.21 -4.52 9.46
N SER A 137 3.32 -4.60 8.48
CA SER A 137 1.92 -4.96 8.71
C SER A 137 1.73 -6.36 9.31
N GLU A 138 2.72 -7.24 9.18
CA GLU A 138 2.73 -8.59 9.77
C GLU A 138 3.04 -8.63 11.27
N ALA A 139 3.47 -7.51 11.87
CA ALA A 139 3.94 -7.47 13.26
C ALA A 139 2.83 -7.64 14.31
N GLY A 140 1.55 -7.66 13.90
CA GLY A 140 0.41 -7.79 14.80
C GLY A 140 -0.18 -6.43 15.15
N THR A 141 -0.46 -6.19 16.44
CA THR A 141 -1.00 -4.90 16.87
C THR A 141 0.05 -3.81 16.90
N HIS A 142 -0.28 -2.66 16.33
CA HIS A 142 0.58 -1.48 16.24
C HIS A 142 0.12 -0.43 17.24
N TYR A 143 1.05 0.31 17.82
CA TYR A 143 0.76 1.36 18.79
C TYR A 143 1.65 2.59 18.57
N MET A 144 1.07 3.77 18.81
CA MET A 144 1.84 5.00 19.00
C MET A 144 2.02 5.25 20.49
N ALA A 145 3.27 5.35 20.94
CA ALA A 145 3.61 5.56 22.34
C ALA A 145 4.33 6.90 22.52
N TYR A 146 3.76 7.77 23.37
CA TYR A 146 4.39 9.02 23.78
C TYR A 146 5.10 8.85 25.13
N GLY A 147 6.40 9.13 25.14
CA GLY A 147 7.25 9.12 26.32
C GLY A 147 7.48 10.52 26.90
N PRO A 148 7.10 10.80 28.17
CA PRO A 148 7.14 12.16 28.72
C PRO A 148 8.55 12.65 29.09
N ILE A 149 9.51 11.74 29.32
CA ILE A 149 10.88 12.08 29.77
C ILE A 149 11.63 12.83 28.66
N ASN A 150 11.61 12.29 27.44
CA ASN A 150 12.30 12.85 26.28
C ASN A 150 11.34 13.56 25.31
N ARG A 151 10.04 13.59 25.61
CA ARG A 151 8.96 14.12 24.74
C ARG A 151 9.01 13.48 23.36
N THR A 152 9.12 12.17 23.34
CA THR A 152 9.29 11.39 22.12
C THR A 152 8.04 10.59 21.80
N LEU A 153 7.64 10.59 20.53
CA LEU A 153 6.62 9.71 19.99
C LEU A 153 7.30 8.60 19.17
N GLU A 154 6.96 7.35 19.43
CA GLU A 154 7.45 6.19 18.68
C GLU A 154 6.26 5.37 18.17
N ILE A 155 6.40 4.81 16.96
CA ILE A 155 5.47 3.82 16.42
C ILE A 155 6.13 2.44 16.51
N ARG A 156 5.43 1.48 17.14
CA ARG A 156 5.90 0.11 17.37
C ARG A 156 4.82 -0.93 17.12
#